data_AF-A0A919SBE4-F1
#
_entry.id   AF-A0A919SBE4-F1
#
_cell.length_a   1.000
_cell.length_b   1.000
_cell.length_c   1.000
_cell.angle_alpha   90.00
_cell.angle_beta   90.00
_cell.angle_gamma   90.00
#
_symmetry.space_group_name_H-M   'P 1'
#
loop_
_entity.id
_entity.type
_entity.pdbx_description
1 polymer ?
#
loop_
_entity_poly.entity_id
_entity_poly.type
_entity_poly.pdbx_seq_one_letter_code
_entity_poly.pdbx_strand_id
1 'polypeptide(L)'
;MSTSDPLQQLFPLHGPYDPVRTTDAAHLIDELVRYLAYATRHEPAMPGPNEAYELAGALKLAAGKLPQALRQMSARIATDPACPESTLVIDTLRDASAAAGTLARALSDVQSTLRDLALRDLAQGDLAPGTAGPDATVVGFPAPARRLAA
;
A
#
# COMPACT_ATOMS: atom_id res chain seq x y z
N MET A 1 -18.86 -7.32 28.93
CA MET A 1 -19.33 -6.85 27.61
C MET A 1 -18.09 -6.73 26.74
N SER A 2 -17.88 -7.67 25.81
CA SER A 2 -16.68 -7.69 24.98
C SER A 2 -16.84 -6.65 23.87
N THR A 3 -15.99 -5.63 23.87
CA THR A 3 -15.88 -4.68 22.77
C THR A 3 -15.54 -5.46 21.51
N SER A 4 -16.50 -5.58 20.61
CA SER A 4 -16.31 -6.17 19.29
C SER A 4 -15.25 -5.38 18.55
N ASP A 5 -14.09 -5.99 18.33
CA ASP A 5 -13.01 -5.43 17.54
C ASP A 5 -13.57 -5.04 16.16
N PRO A 6 -13.52 -3.76 15.75
CA PRO A 6 -14.03 -3.33 14.46
C PRO A 6 -13.33 -4.04 13.30
N LEU A 7 -12.09 -4.52 13.49
CA LEU A 7 -11.41 -5.36 12.52
C LEU A 7 -12.03 -6.76 12.42
N GLN A 8 -12.59 -7.33 13.49
CA GLN A 8 -13.32 -8.60 13.42
C GLN A 8 -14.69 -8.45 12.76
N GLN A 9 -15.30 -7.26 12.82
CA GLN A 9 -16.52 -6.97 12.07
C GLN A 9 -16.25 -6.78 10.57
N LEU A 10 -15.11 -6.16 10.22
CA LEU A 10 -14.67 -5.98 8.84
C LEU A 10 -14.05 -7.25 8.25
N PHE A 11 -13.38 -8.07 9.07
CA PHE A 11 -12.72 -9.31 8.69
C PHE A 11 -13.10 -10.44 9.69
N PRO A 12 -14.27 -11.09 9.51
CA PRO A 12 -14.70 -12.19 10.36
C PRO A 12 -13.62 -13.27 10.45
N LEU A 13 -13.28 -13.67 11.69
CA LEU A 13 -12.26 -14.66 12.12
C LEU A 13 -12.40 -16.09 11.53
N HIS A 14 -13.24 -16.31 10.53
CA HIS A 14 -13.17 -17.52 9.72
C HIS A 14 -11.85 -17.43 8.96
N GLY A 15 -10.84 -18.17 9.42
CA GLY A 15 -9.43 -18.01 9.06
C GLY A 15 -9.14 -17.99 7.54
N PRO A 16 -7.85 -17.80 7.16
CA PRO A 16 -7.40 -17.46 5.80
C PRO A 16 -7.59 -18.55 4.72
N TYR A 17 -8.53 -19.48 4.92
CA TYR A 17 -8.75 -20.67 4.10
C TYR A 17 -10.15 -20.73 3.47
N ASP A 18 -10.97 -19.69 3.63
CA ASP A 18 -12.24 -19.57 2.91
C ASP A 18 -11.97 -19.01 1.49
N PRO A 19 -12.26 -19.78 0.42
CA PRO A 19 -11.98 -19.34 -0.95
C PRO A 19 -12.85 -18.16 -1.37
N VAL A 20 -14.11 -18.08 -0.94
CA VAL A 20 -15.01 -16.97 -1.28
C VAL A 20 -14.48 -15.68 -0.67
N ARG A 21 -14.12 -15.72 0.62
CA ARG A 21 -13.57 -14.54 1.32
C ARG A 21 -12.22 -14.10 0.77
N THR A 22 -11.40 -15.04 0.31
CA THR A 22 -10.10 -14.72 -0.32
C THR A 22 -10.32 -13.96 -1.64
N THR A 23 -11.30 -14.37 -2.43
CA THR A 23 -11.71 -13.64 -3.65
C THR A 23 -12.33 -12.28 -3.32
N ASP A 24 -13.20 -12.19 -2.31
CA ASP A 24 -13.78 -10.91 -1.87
C ASP A 24 -12.69 -9.92 -1.42
N ALA A 25 -11.66 -10.40 -0.72
CA ALA A 25 -10.52 -9.57 -0.33
C ALA A 25 -9.78 -8.99 -1.56
N ALA A 26 -9.68 -9.73 -2.67
CA ALA A 26 -9.11 -9.22 -3.90
C ALA A 26 -10.01 -8.13 -4.54
N HIS A 27 -11.34 -8.30 -4.51
CA HIS A 27 -12.28 -7.26 -4.97
C HIS A 27 -12.20 -5.99 -4.12
N LEU A 28 -12.00 -6.12 -2.81
CA LEU A 28 -11.79 -4.95 -1.94
C LEU A 28 -10.54 -4.14 -2.33
N ILE A 29 -9.48 -4.78 -2.83
CA ILE A 29 -8.30 -4.05 -3.32
C ILE A 29 -8.66 -3.16 -4.51
N ASP A 30 -9.45 -3.66 -5.47
CA ASP A 30 -9.91 -2.88 -6.62
C ASP A 30 -10.73 -1.65 -6.18
N GLU A 31 -11.66 -1.87 -5.25
CA GLU A 31 -12.48 -0.81 -4.67
C GLU A 31 -11.66 0.26 -3.93
N LEU A 32 -10.64 -0.17 -3.17
CA LEU A 32 -9.72 0.74 -2.48
C LEU A 32 -8.88 1.54 -3.47
N VAL A 33 -8.36 0.91 -4.53
CA VAL A 33 -7.60 1.60 -5.59
C VAL A 33 -8.49 2.62 -6.29
N ARG A 34 -9.74 2.25 -6.59
CA ARG A 34 -10.74 3.16 -7.17
C ARG A 34 -11.01 4.36 -6.25
N TYR A 35 -11.25 4.10 -4.97
CA TYR A 35 -11.44 5.15 -3.96
C TYR A 35 -10.24 6.09 -3.90
N LEU A 36 -9.02 5.56 -3.82
CA LEU A 36 -7.79 6.37 -3.80
C LEU A 36 -7.65 7.21 -5.08
N ALA A 37 -7.97 6.64 -6.25
CA ALA A 37 -7.93 7.37 -7.52
C ALA A 37 -8.94 8.52 -7.57
N TYR A 38 -10.11 8.38 -6.93
CA TYR A 38 -11.07 9.49 -6.79
C TYR A 38 -10.61 10.52 -5.75
N ALA A 39 -10.17 10.06 -4.57
CA ALA A 39 -9.72 10.94 -3.49
C ALA A 39 -8.57 11.83 -3.97
N THR A 40 -7.55 11.26 -4.60
CA THR A 40 -6.36 11.98 -5.10
C THR A 40 -6.64 13.01 -6.20
N ARG A 41 -7.84 13.04 -6.79
CA ARG A 41 -8.25 14.10 -7.73
C ARG A 41 -8.71 15.37 -7.05
N HIS A 42 -9.03 15.32 -5.76
CA HIS A 42 -9.53 16.46 -5.02
C HIS A 42 -8.43 17.02 -4.10
N GLU A 43 -8.10 18.30 -4.28
CA GLU A 43 -7.05 19.00 -3.51
C GLU A 43 -7.17 18.84 -1.98
N PRO A 44 -8.37 18.87 -1.36
CA PRO A 44 -8.51 18.66 0.08
C PRO A 44 -8.07 17.27 0.58
N ALA A 45 -8.02 16.26 -0.29
CA ALA A 45 -7.64 14.90 0.10
C ALA A 45 -6.12 14.67 0.07
N MET A 46 -5.36 15.56 -0.58
CA MET A 46 -3.90 15.60 -0.57
C MET A 46 -3.42 17.05 -0.47
N PRO A 47 -3.56 17.67 0.71
CA PRO A 47 -3.31 19.10 0.88
C PRO A 47 -1.82 19.47 0.75
N GLY A 48 -0.90 18.50 0.83
CA GLY A 48 0.52 18.79 0.77
C GLY A 48 1.45 17.59 0.54
N PRO A 49 2.76 17.85 0.48
CA PRO A 49 3.78 16.84 0.21
C PRO A 49 3.90 15.79 1.34
N ASN A 50 3.52 16.14 2.57
CA ASN A 50 3.54 15.22 3.71
C ASN A 50 2.48 14.11 3.57
N GLU A 51 1.25 14.48 3.24
CA GLU A 51 0.15 13.52 3.02
C GLU A 51 0.44 12.64 1.79
N ALA A 52 1.01 13.22 0.74
CA ALA A 52 1.49 12.47 -0.42
C ALA A 52 2.61 11.48 -0.04
N TYR A 53 3.52 11.86 0.86
CA TYR A 53 4.62 11.00 1.33
C TYR A 53 4.09 9.79 2.10
N GLU A 54 3.12 10.01 3.00
CA GLU A 54 2.46 8.96 3.78
C GLU A 54 1.67 8.01 2.87
N LEU A 55 0.89 8.56 1.93
CA LEU A 55 0.16 7.76 0.94
C LEU A 55 1.11 6.91 0.08
N ALA A 56 2.18 7.50 -0.44
CA ALA A 56 3.20 6.77 -1.21
C ALA A 56 3.87 5.66 -0.36
N GLY A 57 4.06 5.91 0.94
CA GLY A 57 4.57 4.91 1.89
C GLY A 57 3.62 3.74 2.10
N ALA A 58 2.33 4.01 2.30
CA ALA A 58 1.31 2.99 2.44
C ALA A 58 1.20 2.13 1.16
N LEU A 59 1.18 2.77 -0.01
CA LEU A 59 1.18 2.09 -1.31
C LEU A 59 2.44 1.25 -1.52
N LYS A 60 3.61 1.76 -1.11
CA LYS A 60 4.88 1.02 -1.18
C LYS A 60 4.81 -0.27 -0.35
N LEU A 61 4.29 -0.18 0.87
CA LEU A 61 4.14 -1.34 1.76
C LEU A 61 3.16 -2.37 1.19
N ALA A 62 2.04 -1.92 0.60
CA ALA A 62 1.10 -2.81 -0.08
C ALA A 62 1.75 -3.50 -1.29
N ALA A 63 2.38 -2.73 -2.18
CA ALA A 63 3.10 -3.25 -3.34
C ALA A 63 4.23 -4.21 -2.95
N GLY A 64 4.92 -3.96 -1.83
CA GLY A 64 5.99 -4.83 -1.32
C GLY A 64 5.50 -6.21 -0.83
N LYS A 65 4.21 -6.36 -0.50
CA LYS A 65 3.61 -7.63 -0.06
C LYS A 65 3.09 -8.48 -1.24
N LEU A 66 2.70 -7.84 -2.35
CA LEU A 66 2.17 -8.54 -3.54
C LEU A 66 3.10 -9.62 -4.10
N PRO A 67 4.44 -9.43 -4.20
CA PRO A 67 5.34 -10.47 -4.68
C PRO A 67 5.24 -11.79 -3.89
N GLN A 68 5.07 -11.70 -2.56
CA GLN A 68 4.93 -12.89 -1.74
C GLN A 68 3.60 -13.60 -2.01
N ALA A 69 2.49 -12.85 -2.06
CA ALA A 69 1.17 -13.41 -2.35
C ALA A 69 1.13 -14.11 -3.72
N LEU A 70 1.68 -13.47 -4.75
CA LEU A 70 1.75 -14.01 -6.12
C LEU A 70 2.61 -15.28 -6.21
N ARG A 71 3.73 -15.34 -5.47
CA ARG A 71 4.55 -16.56 -5.37
C ARG A 71 3.82 -17.69 -4.63
N GLN A 72 3.02 -17.37 -3.62
CA GLN A 72 2.22 -18.38 -2.92
C GLN A 72 1.12 -18.94 -3.83
N MET A 73 0.46 -18.08 -4.61
CA MET A 73 -0.51 -18.49 -5.63
C MET A 73 0.12 -19.38 -6.69
N SER A 74 1.29 -19.00 -7.23
CA SER A 74 1.96 -19.80 -8.26
C SER A 74 2.40 -21.17 -7.73
N ALA A 75 2.94 -21.22 -6.50
CA ALA A 75 3.27 -22.47 -5.83
C ALA A 75 2.03 -23.36 -5.64
N ARG A 76 0.87 -22.79 -5.29
CA ARG A 76 -0.38 -23.53 -5.16
C ARG A 76 -0.84 -24.11 -6.50
N ILE A 77 -0.80 -23.33 -7.57
CA ILE A 77 -1.21 -23.78 -8.92
C ILE A 77 -0.27 -24.87 -9.44
N ALA A 78 1.03 -24.79 -9.16
CA ALA A 78 1.99 -25.82 -9.54
C ALA A 78 1.70 -27.20 -8.91
N THR A 79 0.94 -27.24 -7.81
CA THR A 79 0.54 -28.49 -7.14
C THR A 79 -0.77 -29.07 -7.65
N ASP A 80 -1.49 -28.39 -8.55
CA ASP A 80 -2.78 -28.83 -9.06
C ASP A 80 -2.62 -29.69 -10.34
N PRO A 81 -2.82 -31.02 -10.26
CA PRO A 81 -2.68 -31.90 -11.41
C PRO A 81 -3.79 -31.71 -12.46
N ALA A 82 -4.87 -31.00 -12.12
CA ALA A 82 -6.00 -30.75 -13.01
C ALA A 82 -5.82 -29.54 -13.93
N CYS A 83 -4.72 -28.79 -13.79
CA CYS A 83 -4.46 -27.57 -14.56
C CYS A 83 -3.35 -27.79 -15.63
N PRO A 84 -3.70 -28.26 -16.84
CA PRO A 84 -2.72 -28.46 -17.92
C PRO A 84 -2.06 -27.15 -18.40
N GLU A 85 -2.71 -26.00 -18.14
CA GLU A 85 -2.21 -24.65 -18.47
C GLU A 85 -1.43 -24.00 -17.31
N SER A 86 -1.11 -24.76 -16.27
CA SER A 86 -0.45 -24.26 -15.04
C SER A 86 0.85 -23.51 -15.34
N THR A 87 1.65 -23.94 -16.34
CA THR A 87 2.89 -23.27 -16.72
C THR A 87 2.67 -21.81 -17.14
N LEU A 88 1.70 -21.54 -18.02
CA LEU A 88 1.42 -20.19 -18.51
C LEU A 88 0.96 -19.27 -17.37
N VAL A 89 0.10 -19.79 -16.48
CA VAL A 89 -0.38 -19.04 -15.32
C VAL A 89 0.75 -18.77 -14.33
N ILE A 90 1.62 -19.75 -14.08
CA ILE A 90 2.79 -19.59 -13.20
C ILE A 90 3.75 -18.52 -13.74
N ASP A 91 4.03 -18.52 -15.04
CA ASP A 91 4.90 -17.53 -15.66
C ASP A 91 4.27 -16.12 -15.58
N THR A 92 2.96 -16.02 -15.85
CA THR A 92 2.23 -14.74 -15.70
C THR A 92 2.27 -14.23 -14.26
N LEU A 93 2.11 -15.10 -13.25
CA LEU A 93 2.22 -14.73 -11.84
C LEU A 93 3.65 -14.30 -11.45
N ARG A 94 4.67 -14.89 -12.06
CA ARG A 94 6.07 -14.50 -11.87
C ARG A 94 6.32 -13.09 -12.42
N ASP A 95 5.81 -12.79 -13.62
CA ASP A 95 5.92 -11.47 -14.23
C ASP A 95 5.18 -10.41 -13.42
N ALA A 96 3.96 -10.72 -12.96
CA ALA A 96 3.20 -9.86 -12.05
C ALA A 96 3.97 -9.59 -10.73
N SER A 97 4.64 -10.62 -10.18
CA SER A 97 5.48 -10.47 -8.98
C SER A 97 6.67 -9.54 -9.23
N ALA A 98 7.31 -9.63 -10.40
CA ALA A 98 8.41 -8.73 -10.76
C ALA A 98 7.91 -7.29 -10.94
N ALA A 99 6.77 -7.10 -11.62
CA ALA A 99 6.14 -5.80 -11.80
C ALA A 99 5.78 -5.14 -10.46
N ALA A 100 5.21 -5.89 -9.51
CA ALA A 100 4.92 -5.39 -8.17
C ALA A 100 6.19 -4.94 -7.43
N GLY A 101 7.29 -5.67 -7.58
CA GLY A 101 8.60 -5.28 -7.04
C GLY A 101 9.17 -4.00 -7.69
N THR A 102 8.89 -3.76 -8.97
CA THR A 102 9.23 -2.50 -9.65
C THR A 102 8.38 -1.35 -9.14
N LEU A 103 7.07 -1.55 -8.96
CA LEU A 103 6.17 -0.55 -8.40
C LEU A 103 6.59 -0.13 -6.98
N ALA A 104 6.93 -1.08 -6.12
CA ALA A 104 7.41 -0.79 -4.76
C ALA A 104 8.69 0.06 -4.77
N ARG A 105 9.61 -0.16 -5.73
CA ARG A 105 10.82 0.66 -5.89
C ARG A 105 10.47 2.07 -6.36
N ALA A 106 9.65 2.20 -7.39
CA ALA A 106 9.20 3.51 -7.89
C ALA A 106 8.52 4.35 -6.79
N LEU A 107 7.69 3.72 -5.95
CA LEU A 107 7.06 4.40 -4.81
C LEU A 107 8.08 4.84 -3.74
N SER A 108 9.18 4.09 -3.56
CA SER A 108 10.29 4.51 -2.70
C SER A 108 11.02 5.75 -3.25
N ASP A 109 11.17 5.86 -4.56
CA ASP A 109 11.79 7.01 -5.22
C ASP A 109 10.88 8.25 -5.11
N VAL A 110 9.56 8.06 -5.27
CA VAL A 110 8.55 9.11 -5.02
C VAL A 110 8.63 9.60 -3.58
N GLN A 111 8.69 8.72 -2.58
CA GLN A 111 8.85 9.13 -1.18
C GLN A 111 10.12 9.93 -0.94
N SER A 112 11.24 9.52 -1.56
CA SER A 112 12.51 10.25 -1.43
C SER A 112 12.40 11.66 -2.02
N THR A 113 11.76 11.79 -3.18
CA THR A 113 11.49 13.08 -3.85
C THR A 113 10.59 13.98 -3.01
N LEU A 114 9.49 13.44 -2.47
CA LEU A 114 8.54 14.20 -1.63
C LEU A 114 9.20 14.69 -0.34
N ARG A 115 10.05 13.87 0.28
CA ARG A 115 10.82 14.28 1.45
C ARG A 115 11.77 15.43 1.10
N ASP A 116 12.47 15.34 -0.03
CA ASP A 116 13.40 16.39 -0.46
C ASP A 116 12.67 17.71 -0.79
N LEU A 117 11.45 17.63 -1.36
CA LEU A 117 10.59 18.80 -1.56
C LEU A 117 10.18 19.42 -0.22
N ALA A 118 9.67 18.63 0.72
CA ALA A 118 9.26 19.13 2.03
C ALA A 118 10.42 19.80 2.81
N LEU A 119 11.65 19.28 2.68
CA LEU A 119 12.84 19.90 3.27
C LEU A 119 13.21 21.23 2.60
N ARG A 120 12.97 21.38 1.30
CA ARG A 120 13.18 22.66 0.59
C ARG A 120 12.18 23.72 1.01
N ASP A 121 10.91 23.36 1.15
CA ASP A 121 9.86 24.27 1.60
C ASP A 121 10.16 24.80 3.01
N LEU A 122 10.62 23.92 3.91
CA LEU A 122 11.08 24.30 5.26
C LEU A 122 12.27 25.26 5.23
N ALA A 123 13.23 25.04 4.32
CA ALA A 123 14.42 25.90 4.20
C ALA A 123 14.12 27.27 3.58
N GLN A 124 13.09 27.37 2.74
CA GLN A 124 12.69 28.62 2.09
C GLN A 124 11.85 29.54 2.99
N GLY A 125 11.38 29.05 4.15
CA GLY A 125 10.65 29.87 5.12
C GLY A 125 9.27 30.32 4.62
N ASP A 126 8.76 29.73 3.53
CA ASP A 126 7.48 30.10 2.91
C ASP A 126 6.26 29.44 3.59
N LEU A 127 6.46 28.87 4.79
CA LEU A 127 5.36 28.58 5.70
C LEU A 127 4.86 29.91 6.26
N ALA A 128 4.06 30.62 5.47
CA ALA A 128 3.15 31.61 6.02
C ALA A 128 2.39 30.96 7.20
N PRO A 129 2.43 31.51 8.41
CA PRO A 129 1.88 30.87 9.62
C PRO A 129 0.33 30.85 9.66
N GLY A 130 -0.36 30.69 8.53
CA GLY A 130 -1.79 30.98 8.38
C GLY A 130 -2.67 29.93 7.70
N THR A 131 -2.14 28.82 7.15
CA THR A 131 -2.98 27.80 6.47
C THR A 131 -3.07 26.46 7.20
N ALA A 132 -2.28 26.25 8.25
CA ALA A 132 -2.52 25.17 9.20
C ALA A 132 -3.77 25.52 10.01
N GLY A 133 -4.92 24.93 9.66
CA GLY A 133 -6.08 24.93 10.55
C GLY A 133 -5.64 24.45 11.95
N PRO A 134 -6.32 24.88 13.02
CA PRO A 134 -5.88 24.71 14.42
C PRO A 134 -5.62 23.26 14.87
N ASP A 135 -5.91 22.26 14.02
CA ASP A 135 -5.71 20.82 14.28
C ASP A 135 -4.61 20.17 13.40
N ALA A 136 -3.91 20.90 12.53
CA ALA A 136 -2.83 20.35 11.71
C ALA A 136 -1.59 20.09 12.58
N THR A 137 -1.62 18.98 13.31
CA THR A 137 -0.46 18.46 14.03
C THR A 137 0.60 18.15 13.00
N VAL A 138 1.68 18.94 12.95
CA VAL A 138 2.87 18.62 12.17
C VAL A 138 3.49 17.38 12.81
N VAL A 139 3.03 16.20 12.39
CA VAL A 139 3.66 14.93 12.75
C VAL A 139 5.01 14.96 12.04
N GLY A 140 6.08 15.18 12.81
CA GLY A 140 7.44 15.15 12.28
C GLY A 140 7.68 13.87 11.50
N PHE A 141 8.42 13.97 10.39
CA PHE A 141 8.71 12.82 9.53
C PHE A 141 9.20 11.63 10.37
N PRO A 142 8.59 10.44 10.23
CA PRO A 142 9.07 9.27 10.94
C PRO A 142 10.53 9.03 10.54
N ALA A 143 11.40 8.91 11.55
CA ALA A 143 12.81 8.59 11.32
C ALA A 143 12.90 7.29 10.49
N PRO A 144 13.82 7.20 9.52
CA PRO A 144 13.93 6.00 8.70
C PRO A 144 14.11 4.77 9.61
N ALA A 145 13.21 3.81 9.49
CA ALA A 145 13.25 2.57 10.25
C ALA A 145 14.66 1.97 10.10
N ARG A 146 15.42 1.91 11.21
CA ARG A 146 16.71 1.23 11.24
C ARG A 146 16.48 -0.19 10.74
N ARG A 147 17.16 -0.58 9.66
CA ARG A 147 17.15 -1.97 9.19
C ARG A 147 17.56 -2.84 10.38
N LEU A 148 16.63 -3.63 10.90
CA LEU A 148 16.97 -4.73 11.78
C LEU A 148 17.85 -5.67 10.94
N ALA A 149 19.14 -5.74 11.31
CA ALA A 149 20.04 -6.73 10.77
C ALA A 149 19.46 -8.11 11.11
N ALA A 150 19.30 -8.95 10.08
CA ALA A 150 18.93 -10.35 10.19
C ALA A 150 20.06 -11.16 10.84
#